data_AF-A0A960NXT9-F1
#
_entry.id   AF-A0A960NXT9-F1
#
_cell.length_a   1.000
_cell.length_b   1.000
_cell.length_c   1.000
_cell.angle_alpha   90.00
_cell.angle_beta   90.00
_cell.angle_gamma   90.00
#
_symmetry.space_group_name_H-M   'P 1'
#
loop_
_entity.id
_entity.type
_entity.pdbx_description
1 polymer ?
#
loop_
_entity_poly.entity_id
_entity_poly.type
_entity_poly.pdbx_seq_one_letter_code
_entity_poly.pdbx_strand_id
1 'polypeptide(L)' 'DVGVLTSPAERGQGLAIRVVATMVAAALPAVGVVRYRALASNVASLAVARRLGFEPYGQNYRCRRTTG' A
#
# COMPACT_ATOMS: atom_id res chain seq x y z
N ASP A 1 -8.54 -5.34 4.74
CA ASP A 1 -7.44 -4.38 4.57
C ASP A 1 -6.16 -4.99 5.10
N VAL A 2 -5.08 -4.91 4.34
CA VAL A 2 -3.77 -5.44 4.72
C VAL A 2 -2.71 -4.38 4.38
N GLY A 3 -1.67 -4.29 5.21
CA GLY A 3 -0.54 -3.39 4.99
C GLY A 3 0.77 -4.17 4.89
N VAL A 4 1.76 -3.58 4.22
CA VAL A 4 3.12 -4.12 4.13
C VAL A 4 4.07 -3.23 4.92
N LEU A 5 4.93 -3.86 5.69
CA LEU A 5 6.03 -3.23 6.42
C LEU A 5 7.33 -3.90 5.98
N THR A 6 8.39 -3.10 5.83
CA THR A 6 9.73 -3.60 5.53
C THR A 6 10.67 -3.13 6.62
N SER A 7 11.39 -4.10 7.20
CA SER A 7 12.46 -3.83 8.17
C SER A 7 13.40 -2.75 7.61
N PRO A 8 13.84 -1.76 8.41
CA PRO A 8 14.75 -0.72 7.94
C PRO A 8 15.99 -1.27 7.23
N ALA A 9 16.57 -2.37 7.74
CA ALA A 9 17.76 -3.00 7.19
C ALA A 9 17.55 -3.65 5.81
N GLU A 10 16.30 -3.90 5.42
CA GLU A 10 15.95 -4.61 4.18
C GLU A 10 15.29 -3.69 3.13
N ARG A 11 15.21 -2.38 3.42
CA ARG A 11 14.68 -1.40 2.48
C ARG A 11 15.60 -1.26 1.26
N GLY A 12 15.03 -0.78 0.15
CA GLY A 12 15.76 -0.62 -1.11
C GLY A 12 15.92 -1.90 -1.94
N GLN A 13 15.59 -3.07 -1.37
CA GLN A 13 15.71 -4.36 -2.07
C GLN A 13 14.46 -4.77 -2.88
N GLY A 14 13.44 -3.91 -2.93
CA GLY A 14 12.20 -4.17 -3.67
C GLY A 14 11.25 -5.19 -3.02
N LEU A 15 11.51 -5.62 -1.78
CA LEU A 15 10.69 -6.61 -1.07
C LEU A 15 9.21 -6.21 -0.96
N ALA A 16 8.95 -4.94 -0.63
CA ALA A 16 7.57 -4.43 -0.55
C ALA A 16 6.83 -4.56 -1.89
N ILE A 17 7.50 -4.28 -3.02
CA ILE A 17 6.92 -4.42 -4.36
C ILE A 17 6.58 -5.88 -4.62
N ARG A 18 7.49 -6.81 -4.32
CA ARG A 18 7.26 -8.25 -4.52
C ARG A 18 6.04 -8.74 -3.73
N VAL A 19 5.96 -8.40 -2.44
CA VAL A 19 4.83 -8.82 -1.59
C VAL A 19 3.51 -8.24 -2.09
N VAL A 20 3.46 -6.93 -2.36
CA VAL A 20 2.23 -6.27 -2.83
C VAL A 20 1.81 -6.82 -4.20
N ALA A 21 2.74 -7.03 -5.13
CA ALA A 21 2.44 -7.61 -6.44
C ALA A 21 1.79 -9.00 -6.30
N THR A 22 2.35 -9.87 -5.46
CA THR A 22 1.79 -11.20 -5.20
C THR A 22 0.40 -11.11 -4.59
N MET A 23 0.19 -10.22 -3.61
CA MET A 23 -1.13 -10.02 -3.01
C MET A 23 -2.17 -9.54 -4.03
N VAL A 24 -1.79 -8.60 -4.91
CA VAL A 24 -2.67 -8.08 -5.97
C VAL A 24 -3.00 -9.16 -6.98
N ALA A 25 -1.99 -9.89 -7.47
CA ALA A 25 -2.18 -10.97 -8.44
C ALA A 25 -3.11 -12.06 -7.91
N ALA A 26 -3.01 -12.38 -6.62
CA ALA A 26 -3.88 -13.36 -5.97
C ALA A 26 -5.32 -12.83 -5.76
N ALA A 27 -5.48 -11.57 -5.34
CA ALA A 27 -6.79 -11.04 -4.97
C ALA A 27 -7.61 -10.54 -6.17
N LEU A 28 -6.97 -9.85 -7.13
CA LEU A 28 -7.64 -9.11 -8.19
C LEU A 28 -8.64 -9.96 -9.02
N PRO A 29 -8.33 -11.21 -9.42
CA PRO A 29 -9.28 -12.04 -10.16
C PRO A 29 -10.58 -12.32 -9.42
N ALA A 30 -10.54 -12.37 -8.08
CA ALA A 30 -11.71 -12.68 -7.25
C ALA A 30 -12.54 -11.44 -6.90
N VAL A 31 -11.92 -10.26 -6.77
CA VAL A 31 -12.59 -9.05 -6.26
C VAL A 31 -12.80 -7.95 -7.30
N GLY A 32 -12.15 -8.03 -8.46
CA GLY A 32 -12.23 -7.05 -9.55
C GLY A 32 -11.54 -5.71 -9.29
N VAL A 33 -11.45 -5.26 -8.03
CA VAL A 33 -10.76 -4.02 -7.65
C VAL A 33 -9.98 -4.20 -6.36
N VAL A 34 -8.69 -3.84 -6.38
CA VAL A 34 -7.83 -3.76 -5.19
C VAL A 34 -7.55 -2.31 -4.85
N ARG A 35 -7.68 -1.94 -3.57
CA ARG A 35 -7.39 -0.59 -3.07
C ARG A 35 -6.08 -0.59 -2.28
N TYR A 36 -5.11 0.22 -2.71
CA TYR A 36 -3.89 0.50 -1.96
C TYR A 36 -4.06 1.81 -1.19
N ARG A 37 -3.87 1.79 0.14
CA ARG A 37 -4.01 2.99 0.98
C ARG A 37 -2.73 3.25 1.76
N ALA A 38 -2.27 4.49 1.69
CA ALA A 38 -1.15 4.98 2.47
C ALA A 38 -1.45 6.42 2.92
N LEU A 39 -0.78 6.86 3.98
CA LEU A 39 -0.76 8.28 4.33
C LEU A 39 -0.16 9.07 3.16
N ALA A 40 -0.72 10.26 2.87
CA ALA A 40 -0.23 11.12 1.79
C ALA A 40 1.25 11.52 1.93
N SER A 41 1.75 11.57 3.18
CA SER A 41 3.16 11.83 3.49
C SER A 41 4.07 10.60 3.39
N ASN A 42 3.53 9.39 3.24
CA ASN A 42 4.34 8.16 3.17
C ASN A 42 4.80 7.92 1.73
N VAL A 43 5.79 8.71 1.30
CA VAL A 43 6.34 8.70 -0.06
C VAL A 43 6.84 7.31 -0.48
N ALA A 44 7.50 6.57 0.41
CA ALA A 44 8.01 5.24 0.12
C ALA A 44 6.88 4.24 -0.23
N SER A 45 5.79 4.26 0.54
CA SER A 45 4.62 3.41 0.28
C SER A 45 3.89 3.81 -1.01
N LEU A 46 3.76 5.12 -1.27
CA LEU A 46 3.16 5.61 -2.52
C LEU A 46 4.01 5.26 -3.74
N ALA A 47 5.34 5.22 -3.61
CA ALA A 47 6.23 4.78 -4.68
C ALA A 47 6.02 3.30 -5.05
N VAL A 48 5.74 2.43 -4.07
CA VAL A 48 5.38 1.02 -4.33
C VAL A 48 4.10 0.94 -5.16
N ALA A 49 3.05 1.65 -4.74
CA ALA A 49 1.77 1.68 -5.45
C ALA A 49 1.94 2.14 -6.91
N ARG A 50 2.61 3.27 -7.13
CA ARG A 50 2.87 3.82 -8.48
C ARG A 50 3.65 2.83 -9.35
N ARG A 51 4.67 2.17 -8.79
CA ARG A 51 5.51 1.22 -9.53
C ARG A 51 4.77 -0.07 -9.91
N LEU A 52 3.66 -0.38 -9.24
CA LEU A 52 2.76 -1.49 -9.56
C LEU A 52 1.56 -1.09 -10.43
N GLY A 53 1.52 0.16 -10.91
CA GLY A 53 0.46 0.62 -11.80
C GLY A 53 -0.83 1.02 -11.09
N PHE A 54 -0.83 1.16 -9.75
CA PHE A 54 -1.96 1.77 -9.07
C PHE A 54 -2.07 3.25 -9.43
N GLU A 55 -3.28 3.67 -9.74
CA GLU A 55 -3.59 5.07 -9.99
C GLU A 55 -4.03 5.77 -8.69
N PRO A 56 -3.69 7.05 -8.49
CA PRO A 56 -4.25 7.84 -7.41
C PRO A 56 -5.77 7.97 -7.57
N TYR A 57 -6.53 7.58 -6.53
CA TYR A 57 -8.00 7.68 -6.57
C TYR A 57 -8.53 8.19 -5.23
N GLY A 58 -8.99 9.45 -5.24
CA GLY A 58 -9.58 10.12 -4.08
C GLY A 58 -8.66 10.25 -2.86
N GLN A 59 -9.25 10.65 -1.73
CA GLN A 59 -8.59 10.69 -0.43
C GLN A 59 -9.49 10.04 0.63
N ASN A 60 -8.86 9.43 1.64
CA ASN A 60 -9.57 8.83 2.76
C ASN A 60 -9.52 9.80 3.95
N TYR A 61 -10.67 10.23 4.44
CA TYR A 61 -10.76 10.97 5.70
C TYR A 61 -10.76 9.99 6.88
N ARG A 62 -10.05 10.34 7.95
CA ARG A 62 -9.97 9.53 9.17
C ARG A 62 -10.40 10.36 10.38
N CYS A 63 -11.31 9.81 11.19
CA CYS A 63 -11.55 10.25 12.56
C CYS A 63 -10.75 9.37 13.53
N ARG A 64 -10.14 9.98 14.56
CA ARG A 64 -9.49 9.26 15.67
C ARG A 64 -9.84 9.98 16.97
N ARG A 65 -10.37 9.23 17.94
CA ARG A 65 -10.50 9.72 19.31
C ARG A 65 -9.12 9.70 19.97
N THR A 66 -8.60 10.86 20.35
CA THR A 66 -7.44 10.96 21.24
C THR A 66 -7.88 10.63 22.65
N THR A 67 -7.35 9.55 23.22
CA THR A 67 -7.48 9.29 24.65
C THR A 67 -6.38 10.12 25.31
N GLY A 68 -6.78 11.08 26.16
CA GLY A 68 -5.87 11.80 27.03
C GLY A 68 -5.46 10.96 28.23
#